data_AF-A0A0R3SML2-F1
#
_entry.id   AF-A0A0R3SML2-F1
#
_cell.length_a   1.000
_cell.length_b   1.000
_cell.length_c   1.000
_cell.angle_alpha   90.00
_cell.angle_beta   90.00
_cell.angle_gamma   90.00
#
_symmetry.space_group_name_H-M   'P 1'
#
loop_
_entity.id
_entity.type
_entity.pdbx_description
1 polymer ?
#
loop_
_entity_poly.entity_id
_entity_poly.type
_entity_poly.pdbx_seq_one_letter_code
_entity_poly.pdbx_strand_id
1 'polypeptide(L)'
;MDRFPVRFCHNDVQENNLLLYKDPSKRGWYRILTIDYEYSSYNFRCFDVGNFFNEWTYDNVYPHSPGFAYYPDAYPSREAQVIGSVILIYFRFFIVDE
;
A
#
# COMPACT_ATOMS: atom_id res chain seq x y z
N MET A 1 -5.05 -15.40 -19.72
CA MET A 1 -5.11 -14.95 -18.31
C MET A 1 -3.91 -14.06 -17.93
N ASP A 2 -2.94 -13.86 -18.83
CA ASP A 2 -1.66 -13.18 -18.48
C ASP A 2 -1.75 -11.65 -18.32
N ARG A 3 -2.85 -11.01 -18.79
CA ARG A 3 -3.05 -9.56 -18.66
C ARG A 3 -3.38 -9.11 -17.24
N PHE A 4 -3.96 -9.97 -16.41
CA PHE A 4 -4.38 -9.66 -15.05
C PHE A 4 -3.86 -10.75 -14.10
N PRO A 5 -2.56 -10.70 -13.74
CA PRO A 5 -1.96 -11.73 -12.91
C PRO A 5 -2.60 -11.76 -11.51
N VAL A 6 -3.05 -12.94 -11.12
CA VAL A 6 -3.54 -13.25 -9.78
C VAL A 6 -2.36 -13.58 -8.86
N ARG A 7 -2.34 -12.99 -7.68
CA ARG A 7 -1.27 -13.10 -6.68
C ARG A 7 -1.89 -13.03 -5.28
N PHE A 8 -1.22 -13.56 -4.25
CA PHE A 8 -1.61 -13.35 -2.84
C PHE A 8 -1.56 -11.86 -2.44
N CYS A 9 -2.69 -11.19 -2.44
CA CYS A 9 -2.80 -9.75 -2.19
C CYS A 9 -3.06 -9.47 -0.71
N HIS A 10 -2.67 -8.28 -0.28
CA HIS A 10 -2.98 -7.79 1.07
C HIS A 10 -4.48 -7.48 1.20
N ASN A 11 -5.04 -6.93 0.12
CA ASN A 11 -6.41 -6.42 -0.02
C ASN A 11 -6.77 -5.23 0.88
N ASP A 12 -5.81 -4.70 1.65
CA ASP A 12 -6.02 -3.56 2.57
C ASP A 12 -4.73 -2.76 2.79
N VAL A 13 -4.15 -2.28 1.69
CA VAL A 13 -2.88 -1.52 1.73
C VAL A 13 -3.15 -0.05 2.07
N GLN A 14 -3.46 0.21 3.33
CA GLN A 14 -3.66 1.54 3.91
C GLN A 14 -2.48 1.97 4.78
N GLU A 15 -2.35 3.27 5.06
CA GLU A 15 -1.16 3.87 5.68
C GLU A 15 -0.83 3.30 7.06
N ASN A 16 -1.84 2.93 7.85
CA ASN A 16 -1.65 2.38 9.19
C ASN A 16 -1.20 0.92 9.17
N ASN A 17 -1.29 0.24 8.02
CA ASN A 17 -0.77 -1.11 7.80
C ASN A 17 0.67 -1.11 7.25
N LEU A 18 1.29 0.07 7.06
CA LEU A 18 2.65 0.25 6.54
C LEU A 18 3.59 0.79 7.62
N LEU A 19 4.35 -0.08 8.27
CA LEU A 19 5.31 0.30 9.29
C LEU A 19 6.67 0.65 8.70
N LEU A 20 7.21 1.82 9.08
CA LEU A 20 8.58 2.21 8.71
C LEU A 20 9.60 1.61 9.68
N TYR A 21 10.28 0.54 9.26
CA TYR A 21 11.39 -0.05 10.01
C TYR A 21 12.69 0.72 9.77
N LYS A 22 13.19 1.34 10.85
CA LYS A 22 14.43 2.11 10.88
C LYS A 22 15.56 1.25 11.44
N ASP A 23 16.30 0.58 10.56
CA ASP A 23 17.49 -0.17 10.95
C ASP A 23 18.64 0.80 11.29
N PRO A 24 19.10 0.88 12.56
CA PRO A 24 20.16 1.80 12.94
C PRO A 24 21.49 1.53 12.22
N SER A 25 21.69 0.29 11.73
CA SER A 25 22.91 -0.11 11.01
C SER A 25 22.92 0.33 9.55
N LYS A 26 21.77 0.70 8.96
CA LYS A 26 21.63 1.08 7.55
C LYS A 26 21.16 2.52 7.38
N ARG A 27 22.06 3.46 7.67
CA ARG A 27 21.78 4.91 7.54
C ARG A 27 21.35 5.25 6.11
N GLY A 28 20.23 5.95 5.97
CA GLY A 28 19.68 6.39 4.68
C GLY A 28 18.80 5.36 3.96
N TRP A 29 18.62 4.17 4.52
CA TRP A 29 17.72 3.15 3.98
C TRP A 29 16.62 2.83 4.99
N TYR A 30 15.38 2.79 4.49
CA TYR A 30 14.23 2.39 5.28
C TYR A 30 13.59 1.15 4.66
N ARG A 31 13.12 0.25 5.51
CA ARG A 31 12.27 -0.86 5.09
C ARG A 31 10.85 -0.53 5.49
N ILE A 32 9.90 -0.82 4.61
CA ILE A 32 8.48 -0.77 4.96
C ILE A 32 8.07 -2.21 5.22
N LEU A 33 7.43 -2.43 6.36
CA LEU A 33 6.88 -3.71 6.77
C LEU A 33 5.35 -3.61 6.71
N THR A 34 4.72 -4.54 6.02
CA THR A 34 3.27 -4.65 5.96
C THR A 34 2.77 -5.51 7.11
N ILE A 35 1.66 -5.12 7.73
CA ILE A 35 1.01 -5.83 8.83
C ILE A 35 -0.50 -5.94 8.56
N ASP A 36 -1.21 -6.69 9.40
CA ASP A 36 -2.67 -6.79 9.36
C ASP A 36 -3.26 -7.44 8.08
N TYR A 37 -2.96 -8.74 7.92
CA TYR A 37 -3.34 -9.54 6.74
C TYR A 37 -4.75 -10.15 6.82
N GLU A 38 -5.66 -9.57 7.60
CA GLU A 38 -6.98 -10.17 7.87
C GLU A 38 -7.86 -10.32 6.61
N TYR A 39 -7.72 -9.44 5.62
CA TYR A 39 -8.41 -9.50 4.33
C TYR A 39 -7.60 -10.19 3.22
N SER A 40 -6.39 -10.65 3.52
CA SER A 40 -5.47 -11.12 2.48
C SER A 40 -5.92 -12.42 1.82
N SER A 41 -5.82 -12.47 0.50
CA SER A 41 -6.27 -13.60 -0.32
C SER A 41 -5.65 -13.55 -1.71
N TYR A 42 -5.78 -14.61 -2.51
CA TYR A 42 -5.42 -14.53 -3.92
C TYR A 42 -6.38 -13.60 -4.66
N ASN A 43 -5.84 -12.54 -5.25
CA ASN A 43 -6.61 -11.54 -5.99
C ASN A 43 -5.80 -11.01 -7.18
N PHE A 44 -6.42 -10.23 -8.06
CA PHE A 44 -5.71 -9.52 -9.11
C PHE A 44 -4.74 -8.52 -8.48
N ARG A 45 -3.47 -8.56 -8.88
CA ARG A 45 -2.45 -7.66 -8.28
C ARG A 45 -2.80 -6.17 -8.37
N CYS A 46 -3.58 -5.79 -9.38
CA CYS A 46 -4.00 -4.41 -9.60
C CYS A 46 -5.02 -3.94 -8.55
N PHE A 47 -5.66 -4.86 -7.83
CA PHE A 47 -6.53 -4.54 -6.71
C PHE A 47 -5.76 -3.86 -5.58
N ASP A 48 -4.67 -4.46 -5.09
CA ASP A 48 -3.81 -3.84 -4.06
C ASP A 48 -3.29 -2.46 -4.49
N VAL A 49 -2.90 -2.34 -5.77
CA VAL A 49 -2.41 -1.07 -6.33
C VAL A 49 -3.50 -0.01 -6.38
N GLY A 50 -4.70 -0.38 -6.83
CA GLY A 50 -5.86 0.52 -6.84
C GLY A 50 -6.31 0.91 -5.44
N ASN A 51 -6.34 -0.04 -4.51
CA ASN A 51 -6.66 0.21 -3.10
C ASN A 51 -5.72 1.23 -2.51
N PHE A 52 -4.40 1.01 -2.63
CA PHE A 52 -3.39 1.95 -2.15
C PHE A 52 -3.57 3.37 -2.71
N PHE A 53 -3.94 3.51 -3.99
CA PHE A 53 -4.21 4.83 -4.55
C PHE A 53 -5.49 5.47 -4.01
N ASN A 54 -6.52 4.68 -3.73
CA ASN A 54 -7.72 5.17 -3.07
C ASN A 54 -7.43 5.64 -1.65
N GLU A 55 -6.57 4.94 -0.90
CA GLU A 55 -6.23 5.33 0.48
C GLU A 55 -5.54 6.70 0.57
N TRP A 56 -4.92 7.20 -0.51
CA TRP A 56 -4.40 8.58 -0.55
C TRP A 56 -5.49 9.65 -0.40
N THR A 57 -6.74 9.27 -0.68
CA THR A 57 -7.90 10.16 -0.54
C THR A 57 -8.54 10.09 0.83
N TYR A 58 -8.10 9.20 1.73
CA TYR A 58 -8.65 9.06 3.07
C TYR A 58 -7.63 9.50 4.13
N ASP A 59 -8.12 10.22 5.14
CA ASP A 59 -7.38 10.54 6.36
C ASP A 59 -8.11 9.92 7.54
N ASN A 60 -7.60 8.77 8.00
CA ASN A 60 -8.19 8.00 9.10
C ASN A 60 -7.79 8.51 10.49
N VAL A 61 -7.01 9.59 10.58
CA VAL A 61 -6.62 10.25 11.85
C VAL A 61 -7.26 11.62 12.00
N TYR A 62 -8.30 11.91 11.21
CA TYR A 62 -9.00 13.18 11.23
C TYR A 62 -9.60 13.47 12.62
N PRO A 63 -9.27 14.61 13.27
CA PRO A 63 -9.56 14.83 14.69
C PRO A 63 -11.03 15.10 15.03
N HIS A 64 -11.89 15.27 14.03
CA HIS A 64 -13.30 15.57 14.22
C HIS A 64 -14.19 14.42 13.75
N SER A 65 -15.36 14.29 14.36
CA SER A 65 -16.40 13.35 13.90
C SER A 65 -16.63 13.48 12.39
N PRO A 66 -16.68 12.38 11.62
CA PRO A 66 -16.80 10.97 12.05
C PRO A 66 -15.50 10.24 12.39
N GLY A 67 -14.36 10.94 12.49
CA GLY A 67 -13.04 10.34 12.74
C GLY A 67 -12.28 9.99 11.46
N PHE A 68 -12.81 10.36 10.30
CA PHE A 68 -12.10 10.32 9.03
C PHE A 68 -12.46 11.53 8.17
N ALA A 69 -11.60 11.86 7.21
CA ALA A 69 -11.90 12.81 6.14
C ALA A 69 -11.63 12.18 4.77
N TYR A 70 -12.34 12.67 3.75
CA TYR A 70 -12.20 12.24 2.36
C TYR A 70 -11.83 13.44 1.49
N TYR A 71 -10.72 13.31 0.76
CA TYR A 71 -10.12 14.32 -0.09
C TYR A 71 -9.93 13.75 -1.51
N PRO A 72 -10.95 13.84 -2.39
CA PRO A 72 -10.87 13.27 -3.73
C PRO A 72 -9.72 13.84 -4.57
N ASP A 73 -9.36 15.10 -4.35
CA ASP A 73 -8.27 15.78 -5.05
C ASP A 73 -6.88 15.27 -4.65
N ALA A 74 -6.78 14.49 -3.57
CA ALA A 74 -5.53 13.86 -3.15
C ALA A 74 -5.23 12.55 -3.90
N TYR A 75 -6.15 12.08 -4.77
CA TYR A 75 -5.90 10.90 -5.59
C TYR A 75 -4.65 11.10 -6.45
N PRO A 76 -3.71 10.13 -6.49
CA PRO A 76 -2.42 10.35 -7.11
C PRO A 76 -2.55 10.67 -8.59
N SER A 77 -1.78 11.65 -9.06
CA SER A 77 -1.63 11.94 -10.49
C SER A 77 -1.08 10.71 -11.23
N ARG A 78 -1.17 10.71 -12.57
CA ARG A 78 -0.65 9.57 -13.36
C ARG A 78 0.83 9.33 -13.11
N GLU A 79 1.61 10.40 -12.96
CA GLU A 79 3.04 10.36 -12.66
C GLU A 79 3.28 9.75 -11.28
N ALA A 80 2.51 10.18 -10.27
CA ALA A 80 2.57 9.62 -8.93
C ALA A 80 2.18 8.14 -8.89
N GLN A 81 1.17 7.71 -9.67
CA GLN A 81 0.78 6.31 -9.79
C GLN A 81 1.89 5.44 -10.39
N VAL A 82 2.67 5.96 -11.35
CA VAL A 82 3.82 5.24 -11.92
C VAL A 82 4.89 5.02 -10.85
N ILE A 83 5.16 6.02 -10.01
CA ILE A 83 6.15 5.89 -8.92
C ILE A 83 5.62 4.99 -7.80
N GLY A 84 4.38 5.22 -7.36
CA GLY A 84 3.73 4.47 -6.28
C GLY A 84 3.49 3.00 -6.63
N SER A 85 3.16 2.70 -7.89
CA SER A 85 3.03 1.30 -8.33
C SER A 85 4.36 0.56 -8.22
N VAL A 86 5.50 1.19 -8.51
CA VAL A 86 6.82 0.56 -8.33
C VAL A 86 7.04 0.19 -6.86
N ILE A 87 6.72 1.08 -5.93
CA ILE A 87 6.87 0.84 -4.48
C ILE A 87 6.13 -0.44 -4.03
N LEU A 88 4.87 -0.61 -4.46
CA LEU A 88 4.08 -1.80 -4.14
C LEU A 88 4.59 -3.08 -4.80
N ILE A 89 5.14 -2.98 -6.01
CA ILE A 89 5.72 -4.13 -6.72
C ILE A 89 6.99 -4.62 -6.01
N TYR A 90 7.80 -3.70 -5.48
CA TYR A 90 9.02 -4.04 -4.74
C TYR A 90 8.74 -4.63 -3.35
N PHE A 91 7.65 -4.25 -2.67
CA PHE A 91 7.25 -4.90 -1.40
C PHE A 91 7.01 -6.41 -1.55
N ARG A 92 6.60 -6.84 -2.73
CA ARG A 92 6.28 -8.24 -3.03
C ARG A 92 7.51 -9.15 -3.11
N PHE A 93 8.66 -8.63 -3.54
CA PHE A 93 9.87 -9.43 -3.69
C PHE A 93 10.54 -9.78 -2.36
N PHE A 94 10.12 -9.18 -1.24
CA PHE A 94 10.72 -9.46 0.09
C PHE A 94 9.83 -10.29 1.03
N ILE A 95 8.58 -10.60 0.65
CA ILE A 95 7.64 -11.36 1.51
C ILE A 95 7.41 -12.79 0.99
N VAL A 96 7.98 -13.17 -0.17
CA VAL A 96 7.80 -14.52 -0.74
C VAL A 96 9.10 -15.09 -1.31
N ASP A 97 10.24 -14.83 -0.66
CA ASP A 97 11.47 -15.59 -0.88
C ASP A 97 11.76 -16.44 0.38
N GLU A 98 10.93 -17.48 0.56
CA GLU A 98 11.37 -18.80 1.04
C GLU A 98 10.97 -19.86 0.01
#